data_AF-A0A841DEN7-F1
#
_entry.id   AF-A0A841DEN7-F1
#
_cell.length_a   1.000
_cell.length_b   1.000
_cell.length_c   1.000
_cell.angle_alpha   90.00
_cell.angle_beta   90.00
_cell.angle_gamma   90.00
#
_symmetry.space_group_name_H-M   'P 1'
#
loop_
_entity.id
_entity.type
_entity.pdbx_description
1 polymer ?
#
loop_
_entity_poly.entity_id
_entity_poly.type
_entity_poly.pdbx_seq_one_letter_code
_entity_poly.pdbx_strand_id
1 'polypeptide(L)'
;MFTILGLTTLWTLVVAAGGAAALWRFRGRSLRITIIVAALAPLVAALAAVLQSVRAMFISAHDSWVVLWTLAFAALLGLAMSVLLGHWISAGSRAVGRQVRQLGSSYEPLEGAGGTVPAELAELTDELEMTRKKLAASHDRERALEASRRELVAFMSHDLRTPLAGLRAVSEGLEDGVIDDVPGALRQMRATVDRMTGLVDDLFELSRLSTAPPPRRRSAVSLRELAEDVAGENGEHARAEGVRLTVATPAGDDRLAVQGDPDELSRAVTNLVGNAIRHTAAGGEVTVTVDREADGRVRLAVTDACGGIPAADLPRVFDVGWRGDAQRTPETVPSASGKSGIGGGLGLAIARGVVESHEGTIGVTNTATGCSFKVDLPAG
;
A
#
# COMPACT_ATOMS: atom_id res chain seq x y z
N MET A 1 64.81 -39.80 -21.08
CA MET A 1 63.42 -39.37 -21.39
C MET A 1 62.52 -39.40 -20.13
N PHE A 2 62.41 -40.53 -19.42
CA PHE A 2 61.57 -40.65 -18.20
C PHE A 2 61.96 -39.70 -17.04
N THR A 3 63.25 -39.46 -16.81
CA THR A 3 63.73 -38.52 -15.77
C THR A 3 63.38 -37.06 -16.06
N ILE A 4 63.35 -36.67 -17.33
CA ILE A 4 63.02 -35.32 -17.78
C ILE A 4 61.52 -35.07 -17.58
N LEU A 5 60.67 -36.02 -17.98
CA LEU A 5 59.22 -35.94 -17.71
C LEU A 5 58.89 -35.91 -16.21
N GLY A 6 59.63 -36.65 -15.37
CA GLY A 6 59.42 -36.63 -13.92
C GLY A 6 59.75 -35.27 -13.29
N LEU A 7 60.81 -34.61 -13.75
CA LEU A 7 61.21 -33.29 -13.25
C LEU A 7 60.28 -32.17 -13.75
N THR A 8 59.83 -32.21 -15.00
CA THR A 8 58.89 -31.20 -15.52
C THR A 8 57.53 -31.30 -14.83
N THR A 9 57.02 -32.51 -14.60
CA THR A 9 55.76 -32.73 -13.88
C THR A 9 55.82 -32.30 -12.41
N LEU A 10 56.97 -32.52 -11.74
CA LEU A 10 57.18 -32.04 -10.36
C LEU A 10 57.14 -30.51 -10.28
N TRP A 11 57.81 -29.82 -11.20
CA TRP A 11 57.84 -28.35 -11.24
C TRP A 11 56.49 -27.73 -11.57
N THR A 12 55.74 -28.30 -12.52
CA THR A 12 54.39 -27.80 -12.84
C THR A 12 53.44 -27.99 -11.67
N LEU A 13 53.54 -29.08 -10.92
CA LEU A 13 52.76 -29.30 -9.70
C LEU A 13 53.10 -28.30 -8.59
N VAL A 14 54.38 -27.98 -8.38
CA VAL A 14 54.80 -26.98 -7.38
C VAL A 14 54.29 -25.58 -7.75
N VAL A 15 54.39 -25.19 -9.02
CA VAL A 15 53.87 -23.88 -9.48
C VAL A 15 52.34 -23.84 -9.41
N ALA A 16 51.65 -24.93 -9.76
CA ALA A 16 50.19 -25.02 -9.63
C ALA A 16 49.74 -24.93 -8.16
N ALA A 17 50.42 -25.61 -7.24
CA ALA A 17 50.15 -25.53 -5.80
C ALA A 17 50.42 -24.12 -5.25
N GLY A 18 51.50 -23.47 -5.68
CA GLY A 18 51.80 -22.07 -5.34
C GLY A 18 50.74 -21.09 -5.88
N GLY A 19 50.30 -21.29 -7.13
CA GLY A 19 49.21 -20.54 -7.75
C GLY A 19 47.89 -20.70 -7.00
N ALA A 20 47.54 -21.93 -6.60
CA ALA A 20 46.35 -22.23 -5.81
C ALA A 20 46.42 -21.59 -4.41
N ALA A 21 47.58 -21.63 -3.75
CA ALA A 21 47.79 -20.98 -2.45
C ALA A 21 47.69 -19.45 -2.57
N ALA A 22 48.23 -18.85 -3.63
CA ALA A 22 48.10 -17.43 -3.91
C ALA A 22 46.63 -17.03 -4.15
N LEU A 23 45.88 -17.80 -4.96
CA LEU A 23 44.45 -17.58 -5.17
C LEU A 23 43.67 -17.69 -3.85
N TRP A 24 43.94 -18.71 -3.05
CA TRP A 24 43.31 -18.87 -1.74
C TRP A 24 43.64 -17.73 -0.77
N ARG A 25 44.87 -17.19 -0.83
CA ARG A 25 45.31 -16.05 -0.02
C ARG A 25 44.69 -14.72 -0.45
N PHE A 26 44.38 -14.58 -1.74
CA PHE A 26 43.82 -13.36 -2.34
C PHE A 26 42.30 -13.42 -2.60
N ARG A 27 41.62 -14.52 -2.28
CA ARG A 27 40.17 -14.69 -2.52
C ARG A 27 39.27 -13.60 -1.93
N GLY A 28 39.72 -12.92 -0.87
CA GLY A 28 38.99 -11.81 -0.24
C GLY A 28 39.41 -10.41 -0.72
N ARG A 29 40.32 -10.30 -1.70
CA ARG A 29 40.73 -9.02 -2.30
C ARG A 29 39.96 -8.74 -3.60
N SER A 30 40.25 -7.62 -4.26
CA SER A 30 39.58 -7.23 -5.51
C SER A 30 39.63 -8.34 -6.56
N LEU A 31 38.50 -8.61 -7.20
CA LEU A 31 38.35 -9.58 -8.31
C LEU A 31 39.44 -9.43 -9.39
N ARG A 32 39.92 -8.21 -9.65
CA ARG A 32 41.02 -7.94 -10.58
C ARG A 32 42.30 -8.68 -10.20
N ILE A 33 42.66 -8.68 -8.91
CA ILE A 33 43.88 -9.31 -8.40
C ILE A 33 43.77 -10.83 -8.52
N THR A 34 42.62 -11.40 -8.17
CA THR A 34 42.38 -12.84 -8.27
C THR A 34 42.45 -13.33 -9.72
N ILE A 35 41.87 -12.58 -10.67
CA ILE A 35 41.93 -12.91 -12.10
C ILE A 35 43.34 -12.79 -12.66
N ILE A 36 44.10 -11.77 -12.27
CA ILE A 36 45.52 -11.62 -12.65
C ILE A 36 46.36 -12.78 -12.11
N VAL A 37 46.20 -13.13 -10.83
CA VAL A 37 46.92 -14.25 -10.22
C VAL A 37 46.53 -15.58 -10.88
N ALA A 38 45.25 -15.78 -11.22
CA ALA A 38 44.76 -16.97 -11.91
C ALA A 38 45.35 -17.12 -13.32
N ALA A 39 45.57 -16.01 -14.03
CA ALA A 39 46.18 -16.02 -15.36
C ALA A 39 47.71 -16.13 -15.34
N LEU A 40 48.36 -15.59 -14.30
CA LEU A 40 49.82 -15.57 -14.19
C LEU A 40 50.38 -16.93 -13.74
N ALA A 41 49.66 -17.70 -12.92
CA ALA A 41 50.15 -18.98 -12.42
C ALA A 41 50.39 -20.05 -13.53
N PRO A 42 49.46 -20.31 -14.47
CA PRO A 42 49.69 -21.24 -15.58
C PRO A 42 50.84 -20.79 -16.49
N LEU A 43 50.99 -19.48 -16.67
CA LEU A 43 52.03 -18.91 -17.50
C LEU A 43 53.43 -19.16 -16.91
N VAL A 44 53.59 -18.88 -15.62
CA VAL A 44 54.85 -19.15 -14.90
C VAL A 44 55.16 -20.65 -14.94
N ALA A 45 54.16 -21.51 -14.82
CA ALA A 45 54.33 -22.96 -14.91
C ALA A 45 54.81 -23.40 -16.30
N ALA A 46 54.21 -22.85 -17.37
CA ALA A 46 54.61 -23.12 -18.74
C ALA A 46 56.04 -22.65 -19.04
N LEU A 47 56.40 -21.43 -18.62
CA LEU A 47 57.74 -20.88 -18.77
C LEU A 47 58.78 -21.75 -18.05
N ALA A 48 58.50 -22.16 -16.81
CA ALA A 48 59.38 -23.04 -16.03
C ALA A 48 59.56 -24.42 -16.70
N ALA A 49 58.47 -25.03 -17.18
CA ALA A 49 58.51 -26.32 -17.84
C ALA A 49 59.33 -26.29 -19.14
N VAL A 50 59.22 -25.20 -19.90
CA VAL A 50 59.94 -25.01 -21.16
C VAL A 50 61.41 -24.71 -20.92
N LEU A 51 61.76 -23.81 -19.99
CA LEU A 51 63.16 -23.56 -19.63
C LEU A 51 63.86 -24.84 -19.15
N GLN A 52 63.14 -25.68 -18.39
CA GLN A 52 63.64 -26.98 -17.96
C GLN A 52 63.85 -27.94 -19.15
N SER A 53 62.92 -27.98 -20.10
CA SER A 53 63.02 -28.81 -21.30
C SER A 53 64.17 -28.37 -22.22
N VAL A 54 64.38 -27.07 -22.40
CA VAL A 54 65.51 -26.50 -23.16
C VAL A 54 66.84 -26.90 -22.53
N ARG A 55 66.98 -26.76 -21.20
CA ARG A 55 68.18 -27.22 -20.49
C ARG A 55 68.44 -28.71 -20.63
N ALA A 56 67.38 -29.52 -20.71
CA ALA A 56 67.50 -30.96 -20.73
C ALA A 56 67.77 -31.57 -22.13
N MET A 57 67.50 -30.85 -23.23
CA MET A 57 67.53 -31.43 -24.58
C MET A 57 68.60 -30.85 -25.55
N PHE A 58 69.50 -29.96 -25.11
CA PHE A 58 70.60 -29.40 -25.95
C PHE A 58 70.13 -28.90 -27.34
N ILE A 59 69.07 -28.10 -27.33
CA ILE A 59 68.47 -27.51 -28.52
C ILE A 59 69.35 -26.36 -29.07
N SER A 60 69.39 -26.18 -30.39
CA SER A 60 70.11 -25.10 -31.09
C SER A 60 69.74 -23.70 -30.52
N ALA A 61 70.70 -22.76 -30.50
CA ALA A 61 70.49 -21.40 -30.01
C ALA A 61 69.31 -20.69 -30.70
N HIS A 62 69.05 -21.00 -31.98
CA HIS A 62 67.93 -20.45 -32.73
C HIS A 62 66.55 -20.93 -32.22
N ASP A 63 66.40 -22.23 -31.99
CA ASP A 63 65.14 -22.84 -31.56
C ASP A 63 64.76 -22.39 -30.14
N SER A 64 65.75 -22.22 -29.25
CA SER A 64 65.51 -21.66 -27.91
C SER A 64 65.01 -20.22 -27.93
N TRP A 65 65.49 -19.40 -28.89
CA TRP A 65 65.04 -18.02 -29.07
C TRP A 65 63.59 -17.96 -29.56
N VAL A 66 63.23 -18.81 -30.53
CA VAL A 66 61.84 -18.92 -31.03
C VAL A 66 60.90 -19.31 -29.90
N VAL A 67 61.27 -20.31 -29.11
CA VAL A 67 60.47 -20.79 -27.98
C VAL A 67 60.33 -19.73 -26.87
N LEU A 68 61.37 -18.94 -26.60
CA LEU A 68 61.30 -17.85 -25.62
C LEU A 68 60.33 -16.75 -26.07
N TRP A 69 60.38 -16.36 -27.35
CA TRP A 69 59.49 -15.34 -27.89
C TRP A 69 58.03 -15.79 -27.98
N THR A 70 57.76 -17.04 -28.33
CA THR A 70 56.39 -17.57 -28.34
C THR A 70 55.79 -17.58 -26.93
N LEU A 71 56.57 -17.94 -25.90
CA LEU A 71 56.16 -17.85 -24.51
C LEU A 71 55.96 -16.41 -24.03
N ALA A 72 56.85 -15.49 -24.39
CA ALA A 72 56.72 -14.08 -24.04
C ALA A 72 55.47 -13.46 -24.67
N PHE A 73 55.13 -13.83 -25.89
CA PHE A 73 53.91 -13.36 -26.54
C PHE A 73 52.65 -13.97 -25.92
N ALA A 74 52.65 -15.28 -25.65
CA ALA A 74 51.56 -15.95 -24.94
C ALA A 74 51.34 -15.36 -23.52
N ALA A 75 52.43 -15.01 -22.84
CA ALA A 75 52.42 -14.31 -21.55
C ALA A 75 51.69 -12.97 -21.62
N LEU A 76 52.10 -12.14 -22.56
CA LEU A 76 51.56 -10.80 -22.73
C LEU A 76 50.09 -10.86 -23.09
N LEU A 77 49.70 -11.77 -24.00
CA LEU A 77 48.32 -11.95 -24.42
C LEU A 77 47.43 -12.49 -23.28
N GLY A 78 47.92 -13.46 -22.49
CA GLY A 78 47.24 -13.96 -21.31
C GLY A 78 47.04 -12.90 -20.22
N LEU A 79 48.06 -12.09 -19.97
CA LEU A 79 47.99 -10.96 -19.03
C LEU A 79 47.00 -9.89 -19.53
N ALA A 80 47.06 -9.53 -20.81
CA ALA A 80 46.14 -8.57 -21.40
C ALA A 80 44.68 -9.03 -21.31
N MET A 81 44.41 -10.30 -21.67
CA MET A 81 43.08 -10.90 -21.57
C MET A 81 42.57 -10.94 -20.11
N SER A 82 43.45 -11.26 -19.17
CA SER A 82 43.16 -11.28 -17.73
C SER A 82 42.79 -9.89 -17.20
N VAL A 83 43.53 -8.84 -17.60
CA VAL A 83 43.23 -7.45 -17.24
C VAL A 83 41.89 -7.00 -17.83
N LEU A 84 41.62 -7.34 -19.09
CA LEU A 84 40.34 -7.05 -19.75
C LEU A 84 39.16 -7.71 -19.03
N LEU A 85 39.24 -9.01 -18.78
CA LEU A 85 38.19 -9.76 -18.08
C LEU A 85 37.99 -9.25 -16.65
N GLY A 86 39.08 -8.96 -15.94
CA GLY A 86 39.05 -8.34 -14.62
C GLY A 86 38.41 -6.94 -14.63
N HIS A 87 38.62 -6.15 -15.67
CA HIS A 87 37.99 -4.85 -15.82
C HIS A 87 36.47 -4.99 -16.03
N TRP A 88 36.04 -5.88 -16.93
CA TRP A 88 34.64 -6.14 -17.25
C TRP A 88 33.84 -6.65 -16.05
N ILE A 89 34.33 -7.69 -15.36
CA ILE A 89 33.65 -8.25 -14.18
C ILE A 89 33.58 -7.23 -13.04
N SER A 90 34.66 -6.46 -12.84
CA SER A 90 34.68 -5.39 -11.82
C SER A 90 33.68 -4.27 -12.14
N ALA A 91 33.49 -3.94 -13.41
CA ALA A 91 32.52 -2.93 -13.82
C ALA A 91 31.09 -3.39 -13.52
N GLY A 92 30.74 -4.63 -13.84
CA GLY A 92 29.44 -5.23 -13.53
C GLY A 92 29.16 -5.29 -12.01
N SER A 93 30.12 -5.77 -11.21
CA SER A 93 29.96 -5.83 -9.75
C SER A 93 29.80 -4.44 -9.11
N ARG A 94 30.51 -3.42 -9.61
CA ARG A 94 30.33 -2.04 -9.13
C ARG A 94 28.97 -1.46 -9.50
N ALA A 95 28.40 -1.85 -10.65
CA ALA A 95 27.06 -1.41 -11.05
C ALA A 95 26.00 -1.93 -10.07
N VAL A 96 26.02 -3.23 -9.77
CA VAL A 96 25.13 -3.85 -8.78
C VAL A 96 25.35 -3.26 -7.38
N GLY A 97 26.61 -3.07 -6.98
CA GLY A 97 26.94 -2.46 -5.68
C GLY A 97 26.54 -0.97 -5.56
N ARG A 98 26.27 -0.27 -6.67
CA ARG A 98 25.65 1.07 -6.64
C ARG A 98 24.14 0.97 -6.46
N GLN A 99 23.48 0.08 -7.20
CA GLN A 99 22.04 -0.17 -7.05
C GLN A 99 21.68 -0.55 -5.61
N VAL A 100 22.42 -1.47 -4.98
CA VAL A 100 22.19 -1.88 -3.58
C VAL A 100 22.36 -0.73 -2.58
N ARG A 101 23.32 0.17 -2.80
CA ARG A 101 23.50 1.34 -1.93
C ARG A 101 22.39 2.37 -2.10
N GLN A 102 21.88 2.52 -3.33
CA GLN A 102 20.80 3.45 -3.64
C GLN A 102 19.41 2.94 -3.25
N LEU A 103 19.22 1.62 -3.17
CA LEU A 103 18.04 1.00 -2.55
C LEU A 103 17.76 1.52 -1.13
N GLY A 104 18.81 1.92 -0.40
CA GLY A 104 18.67 2.54 0.92
C GLY A 104 18.40 4.05 0.91
N SER A 105 18.52 4.73 -0.24
CA SER A 105 18.41 6.19 -0.32
C SER A 105 17.27 6.70 -1.22
N SER A 106 16.81 5.92 -2.21
CA SER A 106 15.81 6.39 -3.18
C SER A 106 14.98 5.25 -3.78
N TYR A 107 13.67 5.45 -3.83
CA TYR A 107 12.69 4.52 -4.42
C TYR A 107 12.37 4.83 -5.89
N GLU A 108 13.10 5.73 -6.56
CA GLU A 108 12.90 6.08 -7.98
C GLU A 108 13.71 5.19 -8.95
N PRO A 109 13.15 4.81 -10.12
CA PRO A 109 13.84 3.97 -11.10
C PRO A 109 15.12 4.65 -11.58
N LEU A 110 16.22 3.90 -11.65
CA LEU A 110 17.44 4.42 -12.23
C LEU A 110 17.31 4.42 -13.76
N GLU A 111 16.96 5.57 -14.32
CA GLU A 111 17.17 5.83 -15.75
C GLU A 111 18.70 5.74 -16.03
N GLY A 112 19.10 4.76 -16.84
CA GLY A 112 20.50 4.63 -17.28
C GLY A 112 21.31 3.46 -16.69
N ALA A 113 20.69 2.46 -16.07
CA ALA A 113 21.37 1.21 -15.69
C ALA A 113 21.70 0.28 -16.90
N GLY A 114 21.88 0.83 -18.10
CA GLY A 114 22.15 0.11 -19.35
C GLY A 114 23.59 -0.36 -19.52
N GLY A 115 24.22 -0.87 -18.46
CA GLY A 115 25.49 -1.59 -18.60
C GLY A 115 25.24 -3.05 -18.98
N THR A 116 26.06 -3.63 -19.86
CA THR A 116 26.04 -5.08 -20.08
C THR A 116 26.49 -5.78 -18.80
N VAL A 117 25.53 -6.29 -18.02
CA VAL A 117 25.78 -7.08 -16.82
C VAL A 117 25.93 -8.55 -17.23
N PRO A 118 26.87 -9.32 -16.67
CA PRO A 118 26.94 -10.77 -16.89
C PRO A 118 25.60 -11.45 -16.55
N ALA A 119 25.25 -12.52 -17.26
CA ALA A 119 23.95 -13.19 -17.09
C ALA A 119 23.71 -13.65 -15.65
N GLU A 120 24.76 -14.05 -14.93
CA GLU A 120 24.72 -14.48 -13.54
C GLU A 120 24.41 -13.34 -12.55
N LEU A 121 24.69 -12.09 -12.94
CA LEU A 121 24.30 -10.91 -12.16
C LEU A 121 22.96 -10.32 -12.63
N ALA A 122 22.47 -10.70 -13.82
CA ALA A 122 21.18 -10.22 -14.33
C ALA A 122 20.01 -10.70 -13.46
N GLU A 123 20.05 -11.96 -13.02
CA GLU A 123 19.05 -12.53 -12.09
C GLU A 123 19.02 -11.77 -10.76
N LEU A 124 20.20 -11.42 -10.22
CA LEU A 124 20.30 -10.61 -9.00
C LEU A 124 19.78 -9.19 -9.21
N THR A 125 19.99 -8.58 -10.38
CA THR A 125 19.44 -7.24 -10.66
C THR A 125 17.92 -7.27 -10.77
N ASP A 126 17.34 -8.33 -11.34
CA ASP A 126 15.89 -8.50 -11.44
C ASP A 126 15.26 -8.70 -10.05
N GLU A 127 15.86 -9.54 -9.19
CA GLU A 127 15.39 -9.77 -7.82
C GLU A 127 15.49 -8.48 -6.97
N LEU A 128 16.57 -7.71 -7.15
CA LEU A 128 16.72 -6.41 -6.49
C LEU A 128 15.66 -5.42 -6.95
N GLU A 129 15.34 -5.36 -8.24
CA GLU A 129 14.29 -4.48 -8.76
C GLU A 129 12.90 -4.88 -8.26
N MET A 130 12.62 -6.18 -8.18
CA MET A 130 11.39 -6.70 -7.56
C MET A 130 11.28 -6.31 -6.09
N THR A 131 12.36 -6.48 -5.33
CA THR A 131 12.43 -6.07 -3.91
C THR A 131 12.23 -4.56 -3.77
N ARG A 132 12.83 -3.76 -4.65
CA ARG A 132 12.69 -2.31 -4.70
C ARG A 132 11.25 -1.87 -4.93
N LYS A 133 10.56 -2.48 -5.90
CA LYS A 133 9.14 -2.22 -6.18
C LYS A 133 8.25 -2.55 -4.99
N LYS A 134 8.49 -3.69 -4.33
CA LYS A 134 7.76 -4.06 -3.10
C LYS A 134 8.00 -3.05 -1.98
N LEU A 135 9.24 -2.61 -1.79
CA LEU A 135 9.59 -1.65 -0.74
C LEU A 135 9.00 -0.26 -1.01
N ALA A 136 9.03 0.20 -2.27
CA ALA A 136 8.39 1.45 -2.70
C ALA A 136 6.88 1.42 -2.43
N ALA A 137 6.20 0.35 -2.84
CA ALA A 137 4.76 0.18 -2.59
C ALA A 137 4.42 0.12 -1.08
N SER A 138 5.26 -0.54 -0.28
CA SER A 138 5.10 -0.59 1.17
C SER A 138 5.24 0.80 1.80
N HIS A 139 6.23 1.57 1.38
CA HIS A 139 6.50 2.90 1.90
C HIS A 139 5.43 3.92 1.48
N ASP A 140 4.92 3.84 0.25
CA ASP A 140 3.78 4.67 -0.19
C ASP A 140 2.52 4.34 0.61
N ARG A 141 2.27 3.05 0.90
CA ARG A 141 1.18 2.62 1.77
C ARG A 141 1.34 3.16 3.19
N GLU A 142 2.54 3.09 3.77
CA GLU A 142 2.84 3.64 5.09
C GLU A 142 2.60 5.15 5.13
N ARG A 143 3.07 5.90 4.13
CA ARG A 143 2.82 7.34 4.02
C ARG A 143 1.33 7.68 3.90
N ALA A 144 0.58 6.91 3.12
CA ALA A 144 -0.87 7.10 2.99
C ALA A 144 -1.58 6.87 4.34
N LEU A 145 -1.19 5.83 5.08
CA LEU A 145 -1.71 5.55 6.43
C LEU A 145 -1.34 6.66 7.42
N GLU A 146 -0.10 7.14 7.41
CA GLU A 146 0.30 8.27 8.26
C GLU A 146 -0.45 9.55 7.94
N ALA A 147 -0.63 9.86 6.64
CA ALA A 147 -1.38 11.03 6.20
C ALA A 147 -2.84 10.95 6.66
N SER A 148 -3.51 9.81 6.44
CA SER A 148 -4.87 9.56 6.91
C SER A 148 -4.99 9.66 8.43
N ARG A 149 -4.02 9.12 9.18
CA ARG A 149 -4.00 9.24 10.65
C ARG A 149 -3.87 10.69 11.11
N ARG A 150 -3.01 11.50 10.46
CA ARG A 150 -2.86 12.93 10.79
C ARG A 150 -4.12 13.71 10.46
N GLU A 151 -4.75 13.41 9.33
CA GLU A 151 -6.01 14.02 8.91
C GLU A 151 -7.14 13.71 9.91
N LEU A 152 -7.27 12.44 10.34
CA LEU A 152 -8.23 12.03 11.36
C LEU A 152 -8.03 12.79 12.67
N VAL A 153 -6.80 12.89 13.17
CA VAL A 153 -6.51 13.61 14.43
C VAL A 153 -6.82 15.10 14.32
N ALA A 154 -6.47 15.72 13.19
CA ALA A 154 -6.77 17.13 12.94
C ALA A 154 -8.28 17.37 12.89
N PHE A 155 -9.00 16.50 12.16
CA PHE A 155 -10.45 16.52 12.03
C PHE A 155 -11.14 16.39 13.39
N MET A 156 -10.78 15.37 14.19
CA MET A 156 -11.32 15.17 15.54
C MET A 156 -11.13 16.41 16.43
N SER A 157 -9.93 17.00 16.39
CA SER A 157 -9.59 18.16 17.21
C SER A 157 -10.46 19.37 16.84
N HIS A 158 -10.76 19.54 15.56
CA HIS A 158 -11.61 20.63 15.08
C HIS A 158 -13.08 20.40 15.44
N ASP A 159 -13.62 19.22 15.14
CA ASP A 159 -15.03 18.91 15.29
C ASP A 159 -15.48 18.71 16.74
N LEU A 160 -14.56 18.40 17.66
CA LEU A 160 -14.84 18.41 19.10
C LEU A 160 -14.73 19.81 19.71
N ARG A 161 -13.87 20.70 19.17
CA ARG A 161 -13.68 22.05 19.72
C ARG A 161 -14.93 22.91 19.57
N THR A 162 -15.62 22.82 18.44
CA THR A 162 -16.83 23.60 18.17
C THR A 162 -17.97 23.33 19.16
N PRO A 163 -18.42 22.08 19.39
CA PRO A 163 -19.46 21.80 20.38
C PRO A 163 -19.01 22.11 21.81
N LEU A 164 -17.73 21.95 22.15
CA LEU A 164 -17.20 22.36 23.45
C LEU A 164 -17.27 23.88 23.66
N ALA A 165 -16.95 24.67 22.64
CA ALA A 165 -17.09 26.12 22.68
C ALA A 165 -18.57 26.54 22.83
N GLY A 166 -19.48 25.84 22.13
CA GLY A 166 -20.92 26.05 22.26
C GLY A 166 -21.44 25.73 23.67
N LEU A 167 -21.07 24.57 24.23
CA LEU A 167 -21.40 24.20 25.62
C LEU A 167 -20.88 25.23 26.61
N ARG A 168 -19.65 25.70 26.42
CA ARG A 168 -19.06 26.75 27.25
C ARG A 168 -19.86 28.05 27.18
N ALA A 169 -20.22 28.52 25.98
CA ALA A 169 -20.99 29.74 25.81
C ALA A 169 -22.38 29.66 26.44
N VAL A 170 -23.06 28.51 26.31
CA VAL A 170 -24.38 28.29 26.94
C VAL A 170 -24.24 28.25 28.47
N SER A 171 -23.20 27.61 28.99
CA SER A 171 -22.91 27.57 30.43
C SER A 171 -22.61 28.96 31.00
N GLU A 172 -21.72 29.74 30.35
CA GLU A 172 -21.39 31.10 30.74
C GLU A 172 -22.62 32.01 30.66
N GLY A 173 -23.44 31.89 29.62
CA GLY A 173 -24.68 32.67 29.48
C GLY A 173 -25.75 32.36 30.54
N LEU A 174 -25.79 31.13 31.06
CA LEU A 174 -26.64 30.76 32.21
C LEU A 174 -26.08 31.30 33.53
N GLU A 175 -24.75 31.27 33.71
CA GLU A 175 -24.08 31.78 34.91
C GLU A 175 -24.22 33.31 35.03
N ASP A 176 -24.05 34.02 33.92
CA ASP A 176 -24.17 35.48 33.85
C ASP A 176 -25.62 35.99 33.84
N GLY A 177 -26.60 35.08 33.80
CA GLY A 177 -28.03 35.42 33.74
C GLY A 177 -28.48 36.08 32.42
N VAL A 178 -27.73 35.85 31.34
CA VAL A 178 -28.02 36.37 29.99
C VAL A 178 -29.07 35.50 29.27
N ILE A 179 -29.19 34.23 29.65
CA ILE A 179 -30.15 33.28 29.08
C ILE A 179 -31.33 33.07 30.02
N ASP A 180 -32.51 33.56 29.62
CA ASP A 180 -33.75 33.43 30.41
C ASP A 180 -34.42 32.05 30.29
N ASP A 181 -34.30 31.37 29.14
CA ASP A 181 -34.88 30.04 28.91
C ASP A 181 -33.94 28.92 29.38
N VAL A 182 -33.88 28.73 30.70
CA VAL A 182 -33.10 27.66 31.33
C VAL A 182 -33.47 26.25 30.80
N PRO A 183 -34.77 25.87 30.67
CA PRO A 183 -35.14 24.58 30.09
C PRO A 183 -34.65 24.39 28.65
N GLY A 184 -34.71 25.43 27.81
CA GLY A 184 -34.17 25.41 26.44
C GLY A 184 -32.67 25.21 26.41
N ALA A 185 -31.93 25.96 27.23
CA ALA A 185 -30.48 25.84 27.35
C ALA A 185 -30.04 24.44 27.80
N LEU A 186 -30.75 23.83 28.77
CA LEU A 186 -30.50 22.45 29.21
C LEU A 186 -30.77 21.43 28.10
N ARG A 187 -31.84 21.60 27.31
CA ARG A 187 -32.10 20.74 26.14
C ARG A 187 -31.00 20.87 25.09
N GLN A 188 -30.54 22.09 24.81
CA GLN A 188 -29.45 22.35 23.87
C GLN A 188 -28.12 21.74 24.34
N MET A 189 -27.78 21.89 25.63
CA MET A 189 -26.59 21.24 26.20
C MET A 189 -26.67 19.72 26.09
N ARG A 190 -27.82 19.12 26.43
CA ARG A 190 -28.03 17.67 26.31
C ARG A 190 -27.86 17.20 24.86
N ALA A 191 -28.49 17.87 23.90
CA ALA A 191 -28.34 17.54 22.49
C ALA A 191 -26.87 17.66 22.02
N THR A 192 -26.12 18.61 22.56
CA THR A 192 -24.70 18.78 22.24
C THR A 192 -23.84 17.65 22.83
N VAL A 193 -24.13 17.22 24.07
CA VAL A 193 -23.47 16.07 24.70
C VAL A 193 -23.77 14.79 23.93
N ASP A 194 -25.05 14.54 23.61
CA ASP A 194 -25.45 13.34 22.85
C ASP A 194 -24.75 13.29 21.47
N ARG A 195 -24.63 14.46 20.80
CA ARG A 195 -23.86 14.59 19.55
C ARG A 195 -22.37 14.29 19.74
N MET A 196 -21.75 14.80 20.80
CA MET A 196 -20.34 14.52 21.09
C MET A 196 -20.10 13.04 21.39
N THR A 197 -21.01 12.38 22.12
CA THR A 197 -20.94 10.94 22.39
C THR A 197 -20.95 10.14 21.09
N GLY A 198 -21.89 10.45 20.18
CA GLY A 198 -21.92 9.79 18.86
C GLY A 198 -20.63 9.97 18.04
N LEU A 199 -20.02 11.16 18.08
CA LEU A 199 -18.72 11.39 17.40
C LEU A 199 -17.58 10.57 18.01
N VAL A 200 -17.58 10.36 19.32
CA VAL A 200 -16.57 9.53 20.01
C VAL A 200 -16.79 8.05 19.68
N ASP A 201 -18.04 7.59 19.65
CA ASP A 201 -18.38 6.22 19.25
C ASP A 201 -17.95 5.93 17.80
N ASP A 202 -18.30 6.83 16.87
CA ASP A 202 -17.88 6.76 15.46
C ASP A 202 -16.35 6.64 15.30
N LEU A 203 -15.61 7.38 16.13
CA LEU A 203 -14.15 7.33 16.13
C LEU A 203 -13.61 5.99 16.66
N PHE A 204 -14.18 5.50 17.76
CA PHE A 204 -13.78 4.21 18.34
C PHE A 204 -14.01 3.08 17.33
N GLU A 205 -15.10 3.14 16.59
CA GLU A 205 -15.42 2.23 15.50
C GLU A 205 -14.40 2.29 14.37
N LEU A 206 -14.09 3.49 13.87
CA LEU A 206 -13.10 3.67 12.83
C LEU A 206 -11.73 3.14 13.26
N SER A 207 -11.34 3.37 14.53
CA SER A 207 -10.13 2.81 15.11
C SER A 207 -10.16 1.28 15.17
N ARG A 208 -11.30 0.67 15.53
CA ARG A 208 -11.45 -0.79 15.54
C ARG A 208 -11.31 -1.38 14.15
N LEU A 209 -12.00 -0.81 13.16
CA LEU A 209 -11.96 -1.27 11.76
C LEU A 209 -10.55 -1.13 11.15
N SER A 210 -9.81 -0.08 11.53
CA SER A 210 -8.44 0.16 11.02
C SER A 210 -7.38 -0.77 11.62
N THR A 211 -7.67 -1.42 12.76
CA THR A 211 -6.69 -2.21 13.52
C THR A 211 -7.05 -3.69 13.66
N ALA A 212 -8.31 -4.06 13.40
CA ALA A 212 -8.80 -5.42 13.57
C ALA A 212 -8.53 -6.31 12.33
N PRO A 213 -8.11 -7.58 12.52
CA PRO A 213 -8.28 -8.63 11.52
C PRO A 213 -9.77 -8.80 11.14
N PRO A 214 -10.10 -9.46 10.01
CA PRO A 214 -11.49 -9.64 9.56
C PRO A 214 -12.42 -10.16 10.68
N PRO A 215 -13.73 -9.85 10.60
CA PRO A 215 -14.67 -9.98 11.71
C PRO A 215 -14.64 -11.39 12.31
N ARG A 216 -14.44 -11.46 13.64
CA ARG A 216 -14.28 -12.71 14.40
C ARG A 216 -15.58 -13.53 14.54
N ARG A 217 -16.73 -12.96 14.17
CA ARG A 217 -18.04 -13.63 14.12
C ARG A 217 -18.68 -13.40 12.76
N ARG A 218 -18.47 -14.33 11.84
CA ARG A 218 -19.27 -14.39 10.60
C ARG A 218 -20.46 -15.31 10.84
N SER A 219 -21.66 -14.79 10.57
CA SER A 219 -22.91 -15.52 10.57
C SER A 219 -23.66 -15.22 9.28
N ALA A 220 -24.59 -16.09 8.88
CA ALA A 220 -25.46 -15.81 7.76
C ALA A 220 -26.44 -14.68 8.13
N VAL A 221 -26.29 -13.53 7.49
CA VAL A 221 -27.12 -12.33 7.70
C VAL A 221 -27.98 -12.12 6.45
N SER A 222 -29.30 -11.99 6.63
CA SER A 222 -30.23 -11.62 5.57
C SER A 222 -30.17 -10.11 5.35
N LEU A 223 -29.63 -9.64 4.22
CA LEU A 223 -29.58 -8.20 3.92
C LEU A 223 -30.98 -7.59 3.71
N ARG A 224 -31.96 -8.43 3.33
CA ARG A 224 -33.37 -8.03 3.25
C ARG A 224 -33.92 -7.67 4.64
N GLU A 225 -33.81 -8.59 5.59
CA GLU A 225 -34.30 -8.37 6.96
C GLU A 225 -33.57 -7.19 7.60
N LEU A 226 -32.24 -7.11 7.42
CA LEU A 226 -31.42 -5.99 7.87
C LEU A 226 -31.91 -4.64 7.32
N ALA A 227 -32.24 -4.57 6.03
CA ALA A 227 -32.74 -3.34 5.40
C ALA A 227 -34.13 -2.96 5.91
N GLU A 228 -35.01 -3.94 6.15
CA GLU A 228 -36.35 -3.74 6.72
C GLU A 228 -36.26 -3.24 8.17
N ASP A 229 -35.40 -3.84 8.99
CA ASP A 229 -35.16 -3.44 10.39
C ASP A 229 -34.62 -2.01 10.47
N VAL A 230 -33.55 -1.71 9.71
CA VAL A 230 -32.96 -0.36 9.68
C VAL A 230 -33.98 0.68 9.19
N ALA A 231 -34.80 0.34 8.19
CA ALA A 231 -35.84 1.25 7.71
C ALA A 231 -36.96 1.46 8.75
N GLY A 232 -37.31 0.42 9.52
CA GLY A 232 -38.24 0.51 10.64
C GLY A 232 -37.74 1.45 11.73
N GLU A 233 -36.49 1.28 12.16
CA GLU A 233 -35.84 2.10 13.19
C GLU A 233 -35.69 3.57 12.77
N ASN A 234 -35.38 3.84 11.49
CA ASN A 234 -35.19 5.19 10.98
C ASN A 234 -36.49 5.85 10.49
N GLY A 235 -37.63 5.15 10.54
CA GLY A 235 -38.90 5.63 10.01
C GLY A 235 -39.43 6.88 10.71
N GLU A 236 -39.26 6.99 12.04
CA GLU A 236 -39.66 8.20 12.77
C GLU A 236 -38.80 9.41 12.41
N HIS A 237 -37.48 9.20 12.31
CA HIS A 237 -36.54 10.25 11.92
C HIS A 237 -36.80 10.73 10.48
N ALA A 238 -37.02 9.82 9.54
CA ALA A 238 -37.38 10.15 8.17
C ALA A 238 -38.67 10.99 8.10
N ARG A 239 -39.71 10.61 8.86
CA ARG A 239 -40.97 11.38 8.93
C ARG A 239 -40.76 12.77 9.53
N ALA A 240 -39.95 12.90 10.57
CA ALA A 240 -39.62 14.19 11.18
C ALA A 240 -38.91 15.13 10.19
N GLU A 241 -38.06 14.59 9.32
CA GLU A 241 -37.39 15.33 8.23
C GLU A 241 -38.27 15.52 6.97
N GLY A 242 -39.47 14.94 6.95
CA GLY A 242 -40.40 15.00 5.81
C GLY A 242 -39.98 14.13 4.63
N VAL A 243 -39.19 13.08 4.83
CA VAL A 243 -38.67 12.17 3.81
C VAL A 243 -39.45 10.85 3.82
N ARG A 244 -39.80 10.32 2.64
CA ARG A 244 -40.36 8.97 2.52
C ARG A 244 -39.24 7.94 2.46
N LEU A 245 -39.21 7.01 3.40
CA LEU A 245 -38.27 5.88 3.41
C LEU A 245 -38.98 4.60 2.97
N THR A 246 -38.50 3.97 1.90
CA THR A 246 -39.08 2.76 1.31
C THR A 246 -38.02 1.67 1.17
N VAL A 247 -38.43 0.41 1.38
CA VAL A 247 -37.59 -0.76 1.09
C VAL A 247 -38.22 -1.50 -0.09
N ALA A 248 -37.43 -1.72 -1.14
CA ALA A 248 -37.87 -2.38 -2.35
C ALA A 248 -36.98 -3.58 -2.66
N THR A 249 -37.57 -4.76 -2.65
CA THR A 249 -36.84 -6.02 -2.85
C THR A 249 -37.56 -6.87 -3.90
N PRO A 250 -36.83 -7.58 -4.78
CA PRO A 250 -37.43 -8.48 -5.74
C PRO A 250 -38.30 -9.54 -5.06
N ALA A 251 -39.39 -9.93 -5.74
CA ALA A 251 -40.22 -11.05 -5.31
C ALA A 251 -39.49 -12.37 -5.59
N GLY A 252 -39.13 -13.10 -4.54
CA GLY A 252 -38.40 -14.38 -4.62
C GLY A 252 -37.78 -14.77 -3.27
N ASP A 253 -37.78 -16.07 -2.97
CA ASP A 253 -37.35 -16.66 -1.69
C ASP A 253 -35.83 -16.98 -1.68
N ASP A 254 -35.03 -15.96 -1.96
CA ASP A 254 -33.61 -15.97 -1.60
C ASP A 254 -33.49 -15.01 -0.41
N ARG A 255 -33.07 -15.50 0.75
CA ARG A 255 -32.77 -14.68 1.94
C ARG A 255 -31.70 -13.60 1.71
N LEU A 256 -31.17 -13.48 0.48
CA LEU A 256 -30.11 -12.55 0.08
C LEU A 256 -29.00 -12.52 1.15
N ALA A 257 -28.58 -13.72 1.53
CA ALA A 257 -27.75 -13.95 2.69
C ALA A 257 -26.26 -13.68 2.38
N VAL A 258 -25.59 -13.06 3.34
CA VAL A 258 -24.14 -12.77 3.31
C VAL A 258 -23.49 -13.28 4.59
N GLN A 259 -22.20 -13.60 4.55
CA GLN A 259 -21.44 -13.96 5.75
C GLN A 259 -20.89 -12.69 6.41
N GLY A 260 -21.39 -12.34 7.60
CA GLY A 260 -20.95 -11.14 8.28
C GLY A 260 -21.34 -11.04 9.74
N ASP A 261 -20.90 -9.95 10.35
CA ASP A 261 -21.34 -9.53 11.68
C ASP A 261 -22.61 -8.66 11.51
N PRO A 262 -23.77 -9.08 12.04
CA PRO A 262 -25.03 -8.38 11.85
C PRO A 262 -25.02 -6.97 12.43
N ASP A 263 -24.29 -6.73 13.54
CA ASP A 263 -24.23 -5.43 14.19
C ASP A 263 -23.41 -4.45 13.35
N GLU A 264 -22.28 -4.91 12.78
CA GLU A 264 -21.44 -4.08 11.91
C GLU A 264 -22.17 -3.75 10.60
N LEU A 265 -22.81 -4.75 9.97
CA LEU A 265 -23.58 -4.53 8.74
C LEU A 265 -24.79 -3.62 8.95
N SER A 266 -25.54 -3.80 10.05
CA SER A 266 -26.68 -2.93 10.41
C SER A 266 -26.23 -1.48 10.53
N ARG A 267 -25.07 -1.26 11.19
CA ARG A 267 -24.48 0.07 11.33
C ARG A 267 -24.07 0.67 9.99
N ALA A 268 -23.45 -0.10 9.11
CA ALA A 268 -23.09 0.38 7.77
C ALA A 268 -24.32 0.86 7.00
N VAL A 269 -25.42 0.08 7.02
CA VAL A 269 -26.68 0.45 6.36
C VAL A 269 -27.32 1.66 7.04
N THR A 270 -27.33 1.72 8.38
CA THR A 270 -27.84 2.86 9.14
C THR A 270 -27.09 4.15 8.80
N ASN A 271 -25.77 4.09 8.64
CA ASN A 271 -24.97 5.25 8.24
C ASN A 271 -25.34 5.73 6.82
N LEU A 272 -25.59 4.80 5.88
CA LEU A 272 -26.01 5.14 4.52
C LEU A 272 -27.42 5.73 4.50
N VAL A 273 -28.37 5.12 5.21
CA VAL A 273 -29.76 5.58 5.30
C VAL A 273 -29.85 6.93 6.01
N GLY A 274 -29.15 7.10 7.13
CA GLY A 274 -29.08 8.38 7.85
C GLY A 274 -28.49 9.49 6.98
N ASN A 275 -27.44 9.18 6.20
CA ASN A 275 -26.89 10.12 5.22
C ASN A 275 -27.93 10.49 4.14
N ALA A 276 -28.61 9.50 3.57
CA ALA A 276 -29.64 9.72 2.55
C ALA A 276 -30.81 10.58 3.06
N ILE A 277 -31.32 10.32 4.27
CA ILE A 277 -32.39 11.11 4.90
C ILE A 277 -31.95 12.55 5.09
N ARG A 278 -30.74 12.75 5.65
CA ARG A 278 -30.20 14.09 5.94
C ARG A 278 -30.06 14.96 4.70
N HIS A 279 -29.66 14.35 3.58
CA HIS A 279 -29.35 15.05 2.34
C HIS A 279 -30.54 15.15 1.37
N THR A 280 -31.62 14.43 1.63
CA THR A 280 -32.85 14.53 0.84
C THR A 280 -33.70 15.70 1.32
N ALA A 281 -34.17 16.53 0.38
CA ALA A 281 -35.08 17.63 0.71
C ALA A 281 -36.43 17.10 1.22
N ALA A 282 -37.11 17.87 2.07
CA ALA A 282 -38.45 17.53 2.55
C ALA A 282 -39.42 17.33 1.36
N GLY A 283 -40.21 16.26 1.41
CA GLY A 283 -41.06 15.78 0.32
C GLY A 283 -40.39 14.76 -0.62
N GLY A 284 -39.07 14.59 -0.52
CA GLY A 284 -38.28 13.61 -1.27
C GLY A 284 -38.43 12.17 -0.76
N GLU A 285 -37.69 11.28 -1.40
CA GLU A 285 -37.75 9.83 -1.17
C GLU A 285 -36.35 9.22 -1.08
N VAL A 286 -36.21 8.27 -0.16
CA VAL A 286 -35.05 7.41 0.01
C VAL A 286 -35.54 5.97 -0.16
N THR A 287 -34.93 5.24 -1.09
CA THR A 287 -35.27 3.85 -1.38
C THR A 287 -34.07 2.95 -1.11
N VAL A 288 -34.26 1.94 -0.26
CA VAL A 288 -33.29 0.88 -0.02
C VAL A 288 -33.67 -0.32 -0.86
N THR A 289 -32.78 -0.75 -1.77
CA THR A 289 -32.98 -1.95 -2.59
C THR A 289 -31.97 -3.01 -2.24
N VAL A 290 -32.40 -4.27 -2.19
CA VAL A 290 -31.50 -5.42 -2.04
C VAL A 290 -31.75 -6.39 -3.19
N ASP A 291 -30.71 -6.73 -3.93
CA ASP A 291 -30.80 -7.62 -5.10
C ASP A 291 -29.56 -8.52 -5.21
N ARG A 292 -29.64 -9.56 -6.04
CA ARG A 292 -28.51 -10.42 -6.39
C ARG A 292 -27.95 -10.00 -7.74
N GLU A 293 -26.66 -9.74 -7.78
CA GLU A 293 -25.94 -9.41 -9.02
C GLU A 293 -25.65 -10.66 -9.84
N ALA A 294 -25.42 -10.46 -11.15
CA ALA A 294 -25.15 -11.54 -12.10
C ALA A 294 -23.87 -12.35 -11.78
N ASP A 295 -22.93 -11.75 -11.04
CA ASP A 295 -21.70 -12.39 -10.57
C ASP A 295 -21.86 -13.16 -9.25
N GLY A 296 -23.09 -13.23 -8.72
CA GLY A 296 -23.43 -13.94 -7.50
C GLY A 296 -23.33 -13.11 -6.22
N ARG A 297 -22.83 -11.87 -6.26
CA ARG A 297 -22.81 -10.97 -5.09
C ARG A 297 -24.21 -10.51 -4.71
N VAL A 298 -24.38 -10.12 -3.45
CA VAL A 298 -25.60 -9.48 -2.95
C VAL A 298 -25.35 -7.97 -2.89
N ARG A 299 -26.15 -7.21 -3.63
CA ARG A 299 -26.09 -5.74 -3.67
C ARG A 299 -27.17 -5.15 -2.78
N LEU A 300 -26.76 -4.28 -1.86
CA LEU A 300 -27.65 -3.34 -1.17
C LEU A 300 -27.38 -1.94 -1.73
N ALA A 301 -28.41 -1.25 -2.20
CA ALA A 301 -28.29 0.11 -2.68
C ALA A 301 -29.24 1.06 -1.93
N VAL A 302 -28.70 2.17 -1.43
CA VAL A 302 -29.47 3.27 -0.84
C VAL A 302 -29.51 4.40 -1.87
N THR A 303 -30.68 4.64 -2.43
CA THR A 303 -30.90 5.66 -3.46
C THR A 303 -31.70 6.80 -2.87
N ASP A 304 -31.24 8.03 -3.06
CA ASP A 304 -31.83 9.23 -2.50
C ASP A 304 -32.10 10.30 -3.57
N ALA A 305 -32.74 11.39 -3.16
CA ALA A 305 -32.92 12.58 -3.99
C ALA A 305 -32.04 13.75 -3.49
N CYS A 306 -30.75 13.48 -3.22
CA CYS A 306 -29.75 14.46 -2.74
C CYS A 306 -29.48 15.63 -3.72
N GLY A 307 -29.98 15.59 -4.96
CA GLY A 307 -29.63 16.55 -6.02
C GLY A 307 -28.31 16.28 -6.77
N GLY A 308 -27.61 15.20 -6.42
CA GLY A 308 -26.37 14.73 -7.03
C GLY A 308 -25.10 15.26 -6.34
N ILE A 309 -23.99 14.52 -6.50
CA ILE A 309 -22.66 14.88 -6.01
C ILE A 309 -21.79 15.35 -7.19
N PRO A 310 -21.03 16.45 -7.08
CA PRO A 310 -20.10 16.86 -8.14
C PRO A 310 -19.14 15.73 -8.54
N ALA A 311 -18.85 15.57 -9.83
CA ALA A 311 -18.05 14.44 -10.33
C ALA A 311 -16.62 14.39 -9.73
N ALA A 312 -16.05 15.55 -9.39
CA ALA A 312 -14.74 15.65 -8.74
C ALA A 312 -14.75 15.15 -7.28
N ASP A 313 -15.93 15.12 -6.65
CA ASP A 313 -16.11 14.77 -5.24
C ASP A 313 -16.49 13.30 -5.05
N LEU A 314 -17.07 12.64 -6.06
CA LEU A 314 -17.46 11.22 -6.00
C LEU A 314 -16.35 10.29 -5.47
N PRO A 315 -15.06 10.43 -5.85
CA PRO A 315 -14.01 9.56 -5.32
C PRO A 315 -13.69 9.78 -3.84
N ARG A 316 -14.09 10.94 -3.29
CA ARG A 316 -13.69 11.43 -1.97
C ARG A 316 -14.79 11.35 -0.93
N VAL A 317 -16.01 10.98 -1.30
CA VAL A 317 -17.15 10.96 -0.36
C VAL A 317 -16.98 9.97 0.80
N PHE A 318 -16.10 8.98 0.63
CA PHE A 318 -15.76 8.01 1.66
C PHE A 318 -14.47 8.37 2.41
N ASP A 319 -13.83 9.48 2.09
CA ASP A 319 -12.68 9.99 2.83
C ASP A 319 -13.13 10.44 4.23
N VAL A 320 -12.28 10.21 5.22
CA VAL A 320 -12.54 10.57 6.61
C VAL A 320 -12.75 12.08 6.73
N GLY A 321 -13.89 12.49 7.28
CA GLY A 321 -14.18 13.91 7.53
C GLY A 321 -14.51 14.71 6.27
N TRP A 322 -14.71 14.05 5.12
CA TRP A 322 -15.11 14.73 3.89
C TRP A 322 -16.51 15.33 4.03
N ARG A 323 -16.63 16.59 3.58
CA ARG A 323 -17.87 17.36 3.49
C ARG A 323 -17.84 18.19 2.21
N GLY A 324 -18.96 18.23 1.49
CA GLY A 324 -19.11 19.07 0.29
C GLY A 324 -18.99 20.56 0.62
N ASP A 325 -18.57 21.37 -0.36
CA ASP A 325 -18.26 22.80 -0.17
C ASP A 325 -19.44 23.63 0.39
N ALA A 326 -20.69 23.25 0.12
CA ALA A 326 -21.89 23.87 0.69
C ALA A 326 -22.01 23.73 2.21
N GLN A 327 -21.20 22.87 2.84
CA GLN A 327 -21.19 22.61 4.29
C GLN A 327 -19.90 23.14 4.97
N ARG A 328 -18.96 23.73 4.23
CA ARG A 328 -17.71 24.28 4.78
C ARG A 328 -17.85 25.69 5.37
N THR A 329 -19.02 26.33 5.24
CA THR A 329 -19.26 27.64 5.83
C THR A 329 -19.47 27.47 7.34
N PRO A 330 -18.63 28.09 8.21
CA PRO A 330 -18.91 28.14 9.64
C PRO A 330 -20.24 28.86 9.85
N GLU A 331 -21.14 28.26 10.65
CA GLU A 331 -22.42 28.82 11.10
C GLU A 331 -22.26 30.29 11.55
N THR A 332 -22.43 31.22 10.62
CA THR A 332 -22.54 32.68 10.88
C THR A 332 -23.80 33.25 10.23
N VAL A 333 -24.56 32.43 9.52
CA VAL A 333 -25.86 32.80 8.95
C VAL A 333 -26.88 31.76 9.43
N PRO A 334 -27.95 32.17 10.15
CA PRO A 334 -29.03 31.26 10.47
C PRO A 334 -29.71 30.88 9.15
N SER A 335 -29.43 29.67 8.68
CA SER A 335 -30.23 29.08 7.60
C SER A 335 -31.67 28.94 8.12
N ALA A 336 -32.63 29.41 7.34
CA ALA A 336 -34.07 29.41 7.66
C ALA A 336 -34.68 28.01 7.86
N SER A 337 -33.87 26.96 7.69
CA SER A 337 -34.13 25.61 8.19
C SER A 337 -33.07 25.31 9.24
N GLY A 338 -33.44 25.16 10.51
CA GLY A 338 -32.55 24.87 11.65
C GLY A 338 -31.87 23.49 11.60
N LYS A 339 -31.43 23.05 10.42
CA LYS A 339 -30.74 21.79 10.16
C LYS A 339 -29.28 21.92 10.57
N SER A 340 -29.01 22.06 11.87
CA SER A 340 -27.65 21.90 12.40
C SER A 340 -27.16 20.50 12.04
N GLY A 341 -25.97 20.43 11.45
CA GLY A 341 -25.39 19.24 10.83
C GLY A 341 -25.07 18.11 11.82
N ILE A 342 -26.08 17.31 12.16
CA ILE A 342 -25.93 16.02 12.85
C ILE A 342 -25.24 15.05 11.89
N GLY A 343 -23.94 14.90 12.01
CA GLY A 343 -23.16 13.88 11.29
C GLY A 343 -21.73 14.34 11.06
N GLY A 344 -20.80 13.68 11.73
CA GLY A 344 -19.37 13.98 11.76
C GLY A 344 -18.62 13.74 10.45
N GLY A 345 -19.27 13.46 9.32
CA GLY A 345 -18.54 13.06 8.10
C GLY A 345 -17.74 11.76 8.26
N LEU A 346 -18.02 10.98 9.32
CA LEU A 346 -17.40 9.69 9.60
C LEU A 346 -18.27 8.52 9.14
N GLY A 347 -19.59 8.70 9.07
CA GLY A 347 -20.54 7.62 8.76
C GLY A 347 -20.25 6.88 7.44
N LEU A 348 -19.94 7.61 6.36
CA LEU A 348 -19.59 6.99 5.07
C LEU A 348 -18.24 6.26 5.12
N ALA A 349 -17.26 6.79 5.84
CA ALA A 349 -15.96 6.15 6.04
C ALA A 349 -16.10 4.86 6.89
N ILE A 350 -16.96 4.87 7.91
CA ILE A 350 -17.30 3.69 8.70
C ILE A 350 -18.01 2.65 7.84
N ALA A 351 -19.01 3.04 7.04
CA ALA A 351 -19.70 2.14 6.12
C ALA A 351 -18.71 1.48 5.15
N ARG A 352 -17.76 2.25 4.60
CA ARG A 352 -16.67 1.71 3.78
C ARG A 352 -15.80 0.71 4.54
N GLY A 353 -15.33 1.05 5.74
CA GLY A 353 -14.50 0.17 6.55
C GLY A 353 -15.18 -1.15 6.91
N VAL A 354 -16.48 -1.11 7.23
CA VAL A 354 -17.28 -2.32 7.47
C VAL A 354 -17.40 -3.15 6.19
N VAL A 355 -17.76 -2.55 5.06
CA VAL A 355 -17.94 -3.30 3.81
C VAL A 355 -16.63 -3.94 3.36
N GLU A 356 -15.51 -3.22 3.44
CA GLU A 356 -14.19 -3.74 3.09
C GLU A 356 -13.74 -4.86 4.06
N SER A 357 -14.06 -4.78 5.36
CA SER A 357 -13.76 -5.86 6.32
C SER A 357 -14.55 -7.16 6.05
N HIS A 358 -15.67 -7.03 5.34
CA HIS A 358 -16.54 -8.11 4.88
C HIS A 358 -16.22 -8.56 3.44
N GLU A 359 -15.06 -8.20 2.89
CA GLU A 359 -14.62 -8.55 1.53
C GLU A 359 -15.55 -8.02 0.43
N GLY A 360 -16.35 -7.00 0.75
CA GLY A 360 -17.23 -6.31 -0.18
C GLY A 360 -16.60 -5.07 -0.80
N THR A 361 -17.37 -4.42 -1.67
CA THR A 361 -17.04 -3.14 -2.26
C THR A 361 -18.17 -2.14 -2.08
N ILE A 362 -17.84 -0.89 -1.78
CA ILE A 362 -18.80 0.21 -1.70
C ILE A 362 -18.51 1.25 -2.79
N GLY A 363 -19.55 1.83 -3.36
CA GLY A 363 -19.42 2.87 -4.37
C GLY A 363 -20.60 3.84 -4.36
N VAL A 364 -20.44 4.96 -5.06
CA VAL A 364 -21.49 5.95 -5.25
C VAL A 364 -21.63 6.30 -6.72
N THR A 365 -22.87 6.47 -7.19
CA THR A 365 -23.18 6.95 -8.53
C THR A 365 -24.30 7.96 -8.46
N ASN A 366 -24.23 9.05 -9.23
CA ASN A 366 -25.36 9.96 -9.36
C ASN A 366 -26.49 9.29 -10.17
N THR A 367 -27.71 9.53 -9.75
CA THR A 367 -28.94 9.23 -10.48
C THR A 367 -29.46 10.50 -11.15
N ALA A 368 -30.60 10.40 -11.85
CA ALA A 368 -31.20 11.57 -12.50
C ALA A 368 -31.60 12.68 -11.51
N THR A 369 -31.91 12.32 -10.27
CA THR A 369 -32.46 13.23 -9.25
C THR A 369 -31.66 13.24 -7.94
N GLY A 370 -30.63 12.41 -7.81
CA GLY A 370 -29.86 12.30 -6.57
C GLY A 370 -28.67 11.35 -6.65
N CYS A 371 -28.49 10.55 -5.62
CA CYS A 371 -27.31 9.72 -5.37
C CYS A 371 -27.74 8.27 -5.16
N SER A 372 -26.91 7.30 -5.55
CA SER A 372 -27.11 5.89 -5.24
C SER A 372 -25.81 5.32 -4.68
N PHE A 373 -25.84 5.01 -3.37
CA PHE A 373 -24.75 4.34 -2.67
C PHE A 373 -24.97 2.84 -2.77
N LYS A 374 -24.00 2.11 -3.31
CA LYS A 374 -24.10 0.67 -3.59
C LYS A 374 -23.06 -0.07 -2.77
N VAL A 375 -23.51 -1.10 -2.07
CA VAL A 375 -22.72 -2.02 -1.27
C VAL A 375 -22.86 -3.41 -1.90
N ASP A 376 -21.76 -3.96 -2.38
CA ASP A 376 -21.69 -5.29 -2.96
C ASP A 376 -20.94 -6.23 -2.01
N LEU A 377 -21.63 -7.26 -1.51
CA LEU A 377 -21.07 -8.23 -0.57
C LEU A 377 -21.04 -9.64 -1.19
N PRO A 378 -20.04 -10.48 -0.85
CA PRO A 378 -20.02 -11.87 -1.26
C PRO A 378 -21.26 -12.61 -0.72
N ALA A 379 -21.91 -13.41 -1.57
CA ALA A 379 -23.00 -14.27 -1.10
C ALA A 379 -22.47 -15.31 -0.10
N GLY A 380 -23.29 -15.59 0.92
CA GLY A 380 -22.93 -16.41 2.06
C GLY A 380 -23.34 -17.87 2.02
#